data_AF-A0A135I637-F1
#
_entry.id   AF-A0A135I637-F1
#
_cell.length_a   1.000
_cell.length_b   1.000
_cell.length_c   1.000
_cell.angle_alpha   90.00
_cell.angle_beta   90.00
_cell.angle_gamma   90.00
#
_symmetry.space_group_name_H-M   'P 1'
#
loop_
_entity.id
_entity.type
_entity.pdbx_description
1 polymer ?
#
loop_
_entity_poly.entity_id
_entity_poly.type
_entity_poly.pdbx_seq_one_letter_code
_entity_poly.pdbx_strand_id
1 'polypeptide(L)'
;MFPQSTVLDPLFWMAFGALQVLVFAGANQWAKQFNLGMNWWKWGMVGGWWASFVLTVAGAFTLLGENEGLAGWYFLGFVGTALIIAGAVILRVLVALKPKTL
;
A
#
# COMPACT_ATOMS: atom_id res chain seq x y z
N MET A 1 -8.29 8.13 -18.19
CA MET A 1 -9.39 8.87 -17.52
C MET A 1 -10.68 8.14 -17.81
N PHE A 2 -11.43 7.73 -16.78
CA PHE A 2 -12.81 7.27 -16.98
C PHE A 2 -13.60 8.41 -17.64
N PRO A 3 -14.60 8.12 -18.49
CA PRO A 3 -15.52 9.16 -18.94
C PRO A 3 -16.14 9.79 -17.69
N GLN A 4 -16.27 11.13 -17.65
CA GLN A 4 -16.95 11.87 -16.57
C GLN A 4 -18.42 11.47 -16.49
N SER A 5 -18.66 10.27 -15.97
CA SER A 5 -19.96 9.68 -15.74
C SER A 5 -20.41 10.11 -14.36
N THR A 6 -21.56 10.76 -14.30
CA THR A 6 -22.15 11.36 -13.09
C THR A 6 -22.38 10.37 -11.95
N VAL A 7 -22.32 9.06 -12.20
CA VAL A 7 -22.59 8.00 -11.20
C VAL A 7 -21.41 7.03 -11.04
N LEU A 8 -20.67 6.72 -12.11
CA LEU A 8 -19.56 5.74 -12.02
C LEU A 8 -18.36 6.31 -11.25
N ASP A 9 -18.10 7.61 -11.39
CA ASP A 9 -16.98 8.26 -10.71
C ASP A 9 -17.14 8.22 -9.17
N PRO A 10 -18.26 8.67 -8.58
CA PRO A 10 -18.46 8.54 -7.13
C PRO A 10 -18.52 7.08 -6.65
N LEU A 11 -19.12 6.16 -7.43
CA LEU A 11 -19.13 4.73 -7.10
C LEU A 11 -17.71 4.14 -7.06
N PHE A 12 -16.85 4.51 -8.00
CA PHE A 12 -15.46 4.09 -8.02
C PHE A 12 -14.72 4.53 -6.76
N TRP A 13 -14.84 5.80 -6.37
CA TRP A 13 -14.19 6.32 -5.18
C TRP A 13 -14.73 5.70 -3.89
N MET A 14 -16.04 5.44 -3.79
CA MET A 14 -16.63 4.73 -2.66
C MET A 14 -16.13 3.28 -2.57
N ALA A 15 -16.09 2.56 -3.69
CA ALA A 15 -15.56 1.20 -3.73
C ALA A 15 -14.07 1.16 -3.36
N PHE A 16 -13.30 2.12 -3.86
CA PHE A 16 -11.88 2.25 -3.52
C PHE A 16 -11.68 2.53 -2.03
N GLY A 17 -12.47 3.43 -1.44
CA GLY A 17 -12.46 3.70 0.00
C GLY A 17 -12.82 2.46 0.83
N ALA A 18 -13.84 1.71 0.44
CA ALA A 18 -14.22 0.46 1.09
C ALA A 18 -13.10 -0.59 1.01
N LEU A 19 -12.43 -0.72 -0.14
CA LEU A 19 -11.26 -1.59 -0.31
C LEU A 19 -10.12 -1.21 0.63
N GLN A 20 -9.83 0.09 0.82
CA GLN A 20 -8.80 0.52 1.77
C GLN A 20 -9.13 0.09 3.21
N VAL A 21 -10.40 0.21 3.63
CA VAL A 21 -10.83 -0.27 4.97
C VAL A 21 -10.60 -1.77 5.10
N LEU A 22 -10.92 -2.56 4.07
CA LEU A 22 -10.69 -4.00 4.06
C LEU A 22 -9.21 -4.36 4.14
N VAL A 23 -8.33 -3.58 3.50
CA VAL A 23 -6.87 -3.75 3.61
C VAL A 23 -6.41 -3.57 5.06
N PHE A 24 -6.83 -2.51 5.74
CA PHE A 24 -6.44 -2.29 7.15
C PHE A 24 -7.05 -3.33 8.10
N ALA A 25 -8.31 -3.72 7.88
CA ALA A 25 -8.96 -4.76 8.67
C ALA A 25 -8.24 -6.11 8.49
N GLY A 26 -7.93 -6.48 7.24
CA GLY A 26 -7.16 -7.69 6.90
C GLY A 26 -5.76 -7.67 7.50
N ALA A 27 -5.05 -6.54 7.42
CA ALA A 27 -3.74 -6.38 8.01
C ALA A 27 -3.77 -6.57 9.54
N ASN A 28 -4.78 -6.04 10.23
CA ASN A 28 -4.95 -6.23 11.67
C ASN A 28 -5.24 -7.69 12.05
N GLN A 29 -6.11 -8.36 11.29
CA GLN A 29 -6.40 -9.78 11.50
C GLN A 29 -5.15 -10.64 11.26
N TRP A 30 -4.42 -10.38 10.18
CA TRP A 30 -3.17 -11.06 9.86
C TRP A 30 -2.13 -10.84 10.98
N ALA A 31 -1.95 -9.62 11.47
CA ALA A 31 -1.03 -9.33 12.55
C ALA A 31 -1.34 -10.08 13.85
N LYS A 32 -2.63 -10.24 14.17
CA LYS A 32 -3.10 -11.04 15.32
C LYS A 32 -2.84 -12.53 15.09
N GLN A 33 -3.20 -13.05 13.92
CA GLN A 33 -2.99 -14.47 13.58
C GLN A 33 -1.52 -14.89 13.68
N PHE A 34 -0.60 -14.01 13.28
CA PHE A 34 0.85 -14.29 13.34
C PHE A 34 1.52 -13.84 14.65
N ASN A 35 0.76 -13.32 15.62
CA ASN A 35 1.26 -12.80 16.90
C ASN A 35 2.45 -11.83 16.73
N LEU A 36 2.35 -10.87 15.80
CA LEU A 36 3.46 -9.95 15.49
C LEU A 36 3.75 -8.91 16.59
N GLY A 37 2.92 -8.85 17.64
CA GLY A 37 3.06 -7.87 18.72
C GLY A 37 3.11 -6.45 18.17
N MET A 38 2.14 -6.10 17.33
CA MET A 38 2.06 -4.79 16.69
C MET A 38 1.82 -3.70 17.74
N ASN A 39 2.61 -2.64 17.69
CA ASN A 39 2.44 -1.43 18.48
C ASN A 39 2.35 -0.22 17.54
N TRP A 40 2.19 0.98 18.11
CA TRP A 40 2.04 2.20 17.33
C TRP A 40 3.15 2.43 16.30
N TRP A 41 4.43 2.20 16.65
CA TRP A 41 5.53 2.42 15.70
C TRP A 41 5.57 1.36 14.59
N LYS A 42 5.27 0.09 14.90
CA LYS A 42 5.17 -0.97 13.87
C LYS A 42 4.03 -0.66 12.89
N TRP A 43 2.90 -0.16 13.41
CA TRP A 43 1.79 0.29 12.58
C TRP A 43 2.13 1.53 11.75
N GLY A 44 2.84 2.50 12.34
CA GLY A 44 3.32 3.68 11.61
C GLY A 44 4.28 3.31 10.47
N MET A 45 5.17 2.34 10.69
CA MET A 45 6.09 1.85 9.66
C MET A 45 5.37 1.13 8.52
N VAL A 46 4.48 0.19 8.83
CA VAL A 46 3.70 -0.55 7.81
C VAL A 46 2.73 0.39 7.08
N GLY A 47 2.05 1.28 7.81
CA GLY A 47 1.12 2.26 7.24
C GLY A 47 1.83 3.28 6.36
N GLY A 48 3.00 3.78 6.79
CA GLY A 48 3.84 4.68 6.00
C GLY A 48 4.33 4.01 4.71
N TRP A 49 4.81 2.76 4.80
CA TRP A 49 5.18 1.97 3.63
C TRP A 49 4.00 1.78 2.66
N TRP A 50 2.82 1.41 3.18
CA TRP A 50 1.62 1.23 2.37
C TRP A 50 1.21 2.52 1.67
N ALA A 51 1.22 3.65 2.38
CA ALA A 51 0.91 4.96 1.82
C ALA A 51 1.89 5.34 0.70
N SER A 52 3.20 5.12 0.89
CA SER A 52 4.21 5.34 -0.15
C SER A 52 3.98 4.45 -1.37
N PHE A 53 3.58 3.20 -1.17
CA PHE A 53 3.25 2.28 -2.25
C PHE A 53 2.05 2.75 -3.06
N VAL A 54 0.95 3.13 -2.39
CA VAL A 54 -0.24 3.68 -3.06
C VAL A 54 0.09 4.96 -3.81
N LEU A 55 0.88 5.87 -3.24
CA LEU A 55 1.32 7.10 -3.91
C LEU A 55 2.21 6.83 -5.13
N THR A 56 3.06 5.81 -5.06
CA THR A 56 3.91 5.44 -6.20
C THR A 56 3.06 4.89 -7.34
N VAL A 57 2.09 4.03 -7.04
CA VAL A 57 1.13 3.54 -8.03
C VAL A 57 0.33 4.70 -8.62
N ALA A 58 -0.26 5.55 -7.78
CA ALA A 58 -1.04 6.70 -8.24
C ALA A 58 -0.20 7.63 -9.13
N GLY A 59 1.00 8.02 -8.69
CA GLY A 59 1.90 8.89 -9.44
C GLY A 59 2.34 8.29 -10.78
N ALA A 60 2.64 6.99 -10.82
CA ALA A 60 2.96 6.31 -12.07
C ALA A 60 1.79 6.35 -13.07
N PHE A 61 0.57 6.06 -12.62
CA PHE A 61 -0.61 6.11 -13.47
C PHE A 61 -0.99 7.54 -13.89
N THR A 62 -0.69 8.55 -13.08
CA THR A 62 -0.78 9.96 -13.50
C THR A 62 0.17 10.24 -14.67
N LEU A 63 1.45 9.90 -14.55
CA LEU A 63 2.44 10.11 -15.61
C LEU A 63 2.10 9.34 -16.89
N LEU A 64 1.63 8.09 -16.76
CA LEU A 64 1.12 7.30 -17.89
C LEU A 64 -0.08 7.98 -18.57
N GLY A 65 -0.93 8.68 -17.80
CA GLY A 65 -2.07 9.43 -18.31
C GLY A 65 -1.71 10.77 -18.95
N GLU A 66 -0.59 11.38 -18.55
CA GLU A 66 -0.10 12.67 -19.06
C GLU A 66 0.80 12.53 -20.30
N ASN A 67 0.74 11.40 -21.01
CA ASN A 67 1.61 11.04 -22.14
C ASN A 67 3.11 10.94 -21.81
N GLU A 68 3.48 10.90 -20.52
CA GLU A 68 4.85 10.66 -20.06
C GLU A 68 5.07 9.17 -19.75
N GLY A 69 4.72 8.32 -20.72
CA GLY A 69 4.60 6.88 -20.49
C GLY A 69 5.88 6.23 -19.95
N LEU A 70 7.03 6.61 -20.50
CA LEU A 70 8.33 6.11 -20.05
C LEU A 70 8.63 6.53 -18.62
N ALA A 71 8.34 7.78 -18.23
CA ALA A 71 8.55 8.25 -16.87
C ALA A 71 7.68 7.49 -15.87
N GLY A 72 6.41 7.24 -16.22
CA GLY A 72 5.51 6.41 -15.42
C GLY A 72 6.03 4.99 -15.22
N TRP A 73 6.53 4.33 -16.28
CA TRP A 73 7.11 3.00 -16.17
C TRP A 73 8.42 2.97 -15.36
N TYR A 74 9.31 3.95 -15.55
CA TYR A 74 10.55 4.03 -14.78
C TYR A 74 10.28 4.33 -13.31
N PHE A 75 9.32 5.22 -13.01
CA PHE A 75 8.92 5.53 -11.65
C PHE A 75 8.31 4.30 -10.96
N LEU A 76 7.36 3.62 -11.62
CA LEU A 76 6.76 2.39 -11.10
C LEU A 76 7.78 1.27 -10.95
N GLY A 77 8.65 1.10 -11.94
CA GLY A 77 9.68 0.06 -11.95
C GLY A 77 10.72 0.29 -10.86
N PHE A 78 11.33 1.46 -10.81
CA PHE A 78 12.41 1.75 -9.86
C PHE A 78 11.89 1.96 -8.43
N VAL A 79 10.98 2.90 -8.23
CA VAL A 79 10.45 3.23 -6.90
C VAL A 79 9.54 2.12 -6.39
N GLY A 80 8.70 1.55 -7.26
CA GLY A 80 7.85 0.43 -6.88
C GLY A 80 8.65 -0.81 -6.49
N THR A 81 9.71 -1.15 -7.22
CA THR A 81 10.61 -2.27 -6.83
C THR A 81 11.30 -2.00 -5.51
N ALA A 82 11.82 -0.78 -5.30
CA ALA A 82 12.41 -0.40 -4.02
C ALA A 82 11.41 -0.54 -2.86
N LEU A 83 10.15 -0.16 -3.07
CA LEU A 83 9.09 -0.34 -2.08
C LEU A 83 8.71 -1.80 -1.85
N ILE A 84 8.69 -2.66 -2.89
CA ILE A 84 8.49 -4.11 -2.70
C ILE A 84 9.60 -4.70 -1.82
N ILE A 85 10.85 -4.35 -2.10
CA ILE A 85 12.01 -4.78 -1.30
C ILE A 85 11.86 -4.26 0.14
N ALA A 86 11.52 -2.99 0.33
CA ALA A 86 11.28 -2.41 1.64
C ALA A 86 10.16 -3.15 2.40
N GLY A 87 9.08 -3.54 1.72
CA GLY A 87 7.99 -4.32 2.31
C GLY A 87 8.45 -5.70 2.79
N ALA A 88 9.28 -6.38 2.00
CA ALA A 88 9.88 -7.66 2.39
C ALA A 88 10.82 -7.52 3.60
N VAL A 89 11.60 -6.43 3.66
CA VAL A 89 12.47 -6.10 4.81
C VAL A 89 11.63 -5.81 6.05
N ILE A 90 10.59 -4.99 5.95
CA ILE A 90 9.68 -4.69 7.07
C ILE A 90 9.05 -5.99 7.58
N LEU A 91 8.57 -6.86 6.69
CA LEU A 91 8.03 -8.16 7.06
C LEU A 91 9.05 -9.01 7.85
N ARG A 92 10.29 -9.09 7.35
CA ARG A 92 11.39 -9.78 8.05
C ARG A 92 11.63 -9.19 9.45
N VAL A 93 11.66 -7.88 9.58
CA VAL A 93 11.84 -7.18 10.86
C VAL A 93 10.68 -7.46 11.82
N LEU A 94 9.43 -7.41 11.35
CA LEU A 94 8.25 -7.71 12.18
C LEU A 94 8.28 -9.15 12.70
N VAL A 95 8.70 -10.10 11.86
CA VAL A 95 8.84 -11.51 12.26
C VAL A 95 9.99 -11.70 13.26
N ALA A 96 11.13 -11.03 13.06
CA ALA A 96 12.27 -11.11 13.97
C ALA A 96 11.98 -10.47 15.34
N LEU A 97 11.13 -9.44 15.38
CA LEU A 97 10.69 -8.74 16.59
C LEU A 97 9.37 -9.29 17.15
N LYS A 98 9.00 -10.52 16.80
CA LYS A 98 7.89 -11.22 17.44
C LYS A 98 8.16 -11.34 18.94
N PRO A 99 7.18 -11.03 19.80
CA PRO A 99 7.31 -11.27 21.23
C PRO A 99 7.56 -12.76 21.48
N LYS A 100 8.57 -13.08 22.29
CA LYS A 100 8.78 -14.45 22.77
C LYS A 100 7.65 -14.75 23.76
N THR A 101 6.80 -15.72 23.43
CA THR A 101 5.89 -16.32 24.41
C THR A 101 6.75 -16.99 25.49
N LEU A 102 6.70 -16.45 26.71
CA LEU A 102 7.20 -17.12 27.92
C LEU A 102 6.30 -18.31 28.27
#